data_AF-D6XSC9-F1
#
_entry.id   AF-D6XSC9-F1
#
_cell.length_a   1.000
_cell.length_b   1.000
_cell.length_c   1.000
_cell.angle_alpha   90.00
_cell.angle_beta   90.00
_cell.angle_gamma   90.00
#
_symmetry.space_group_name_H-M   'P 1'
#
loop_
_entity.id
_entity.type
_entity.pdbx_description
1 polymer ?
#
loop_
_entity_poly.entity_id
_entity_poly.type
_entity_poly.pdbx_seq_one_letter_code
_entity_poly.pdbx_strand_id
1 'polypeptide(L)' 'MIQALIFTVTIFIGWVIFDGIKHRKIHMENVWAGLVTAVIAGIVWYILFVIF' A
#
# COMPACT_ATOMS: atom_id res chain seq x y z
N MET A 1 -4.63 11.57 -11.12
CA MET A 1 -5.22 10.21 -11.20
C MET A 1 -4.16 9.10 -11.29
N ILE A 2 -3.31 9.04 -12.33
CA ILE A 2 -2.24 8.02 -12.44
C ILE A 2 -1.29 8.00 -11.24
N GLN A 3 -0.96 9.17 -10.68
CA GLN A 3 -0.12 9.28 -9.48
C GLN A 3 -0.71 8.57 -8.25
N ALA A 4 -2.02 8.60 -8.03
CA ALA A 4 -2.64 7.90 -6.90
C ALA A 4 -2.52 6.37 -7.05
N LEU A 5 -2.56 5.89 -8.29
CA LEU A 5 -2.39 4.48 -8.63
C LEU A 5 -0.93 4.04 -8.40
N ILE A 6 0.04 4.85 -8.84
CA ILE A 6 1.47 4.63 -8.56
C ILE A 6 1.70 4.63 -7.05
N PHE A 7 1.16 5.62 -6.32
CA PHE A 7 1.29 5.72 -4.86
C PHE A 7 0.74 4.48 -4.15
N THR A 8 -0.45 4.01 -4.53
CA THR A 8 -1.08 2.80 -3.99
C THR A 8 -0.19 1.58 -4.18
N VAL A 9 0.34 1.38 -5.40
CA VAL A 9 1.24 0.26 -5.72
C VAL A 9 2.55 0.37 -4.93
N THR A 10 3.11 1.57 -4.80
CA THR A 10 4.34 1.80 -4.02
C THR A 10 4.14 1.49 -2.54
N ILE A 11 3.01 1.89 -1.94
CA ILE A 11 2.69 1.56 -0.54
C ILE A 11 2.62 0.03 -0.37
N PHE A 12 1.93 -0.66 -1.27
CA PHE A 12 1.81 -2.12 -1.20
C PHE A 12 3.19 -2.81 -1.30
N ILE A 13 4.00 -2.43 -2.29
CA ILE A 13 5.35 -2.99 -2.48
C ILE A 13 6.22 -2.70 -1.25
N GLY A 14 6.19 -1.47 -0.74
CA GLY A 14 6.91 -1.09 0.47
C GLY A 14 6.52 -1.96 1.67
N TRP A 15 5.23 -2.25 1.82
CA TRP A 15 4.73 -3.12 2.89
C TRP A 15 5.24 -4.56 2.76
N VAL A 16 5.17 -5.14 1.56
CA VAL A 16 5.64 -6.52 1.32
C VAL A 16 7.16 -6.63 1.53
N ILE A 17 7.93 -5.64 1.07
CA ILE A 17 9.37 -5.59 1.31
C ILE A 17 9.65 -5.49 2.81
N PHE A 18 8.93 -4.62 3.52
CA PHE A 18 9.09 -4.45 4.95
C PHE A 18 8.77 -5.72 5.73
N ASP A 19 7.70 -6.43 5.36
CA ASP A 19 7.34 -7.72 5.93
C ASP A 19 8.44 -8.76 5.71
N GLY A 20 8.94 -8.86 4.48
CA GLY A 20 10.02 -9.78 4.11
C GLY A 20 11.32 -9.51 4.86
N ILE A 21 11.69 -8.24 5.07
CA ILE A 21 12.90 -7.86 5.82
C ILE A 21 12.70 -8.11 7.33
N LYS A 22 11.56 -7.71 7.87
CA LYS A 22 11.29 -7.74 9.32
C LYS A 22 11.12 -9.16 9.84
N HIS A 23 10.36 -10.00 9.12
CA HIS A 23 10.01 -11.34 9.57
C HIS A 23 10.86 -12.44 8.90
N ARG A 24 11.72 -12.10 7.92
CA ARG A 24 12.51 -13.02 7.09
C ARG A 24 11.67 -14.08 6.35
N LYS A 25 10.35 -13.94 6.38
CA LYS A 25 9.34 -14.75 5.71
C LYS A 25 8.19 -13.81 5.34
N ILE A 26 7.58 -14.09 4.21
CA ILE A 26 6.37 -13.39 3.78
C ILE A 26 5.19 -14.09 4.45
N HIS A 27 4.53 -13.39 5.37
CA HIS A 27 3.34 -13.90 6.02
C HIS A 27 2.11 -13.48 5.21
N MET A 28 1.35 -14.45 4.71
CA MET A 28 0.14 -14.17 3.92
C MET A 28 -0.81 -13.19 4.63
N GLU A 29 -0.95 -13.32 5.95
CA GLU A 29 -1.75 -12.42 6.78
C GLU A 29 -1.26 -10.96 6.69
N ASN A 30 0.04 -10.73 6.73
CA ASN A 30 0.63 -9.39 6.59
C ASN A 30 0.57 -8.86 5.15
N VAL A 31 0.60 -9.74 4.15
CA VAL A 31 0.36 -9.35 2.75
C VAL A 31 -1.08 -8.88 2.57
N TRP A 32 -2.07 -9.58 3.13
CA TRP A 32 -3.46 -9.15 3.13
C TRP A 32 -3.64 -7.83 3.87
N ALA A 33 -3.02 -7.68 5.05
CA ALA A 33 -3.03 -6.43 5.79
C ALA A 33 -2.40 -5.28 4.99
N GLY A 34 -1.30 -5.55 4.28
CA GLY A 34 -0.61 -4.61 3.40
C GLY A 34 -1.47 -4.19 2.21
N LEU A 35 -2.20 -5.13 1.61
CA LEU A 35 -3.12 -4.88 0.51
C LEU A 35 -4.26 -3.94 0.95
N VAL A 36 -4.88 -4.24 2.09
CA VAL A 36 -5.94 -3.40 2.66
C VAL A 36 -5.41 -2.01 2.98
N THR A 37 -4.23 -1.92 3.59
CA THR A 37 -3.59 -0.65 3.92
C THR A 37 -3.30 0.18 2.66
N ALA A 38 -2.77 -0.45 1.62
CA ALA A 38 -2.48 0.20 0.35
C ALA A 38 -3.76 0.73 -0.33
N VAL A 39 -4.83 -0.07 -0.35
CA VAL A 39 -6.12 0.34 -0.92
C VAL A 39 -6.70 1.54 -0.16
N ILE A 40 -6.69 1.52 1.18
CA ILE A 40 -7.16 2.65 1.99
C ILE A 40 -6.31 3.89 1.73
N ALA A 41 -4.99 3.76 1.73
CA ALA A 41 -4.07 4.86 1.45
C ALA A 41 -4.31 5.45 0.05
N GLY A 42 -4.54 4.60 -0.95
CA GLY A 42 -4.87 4.99 -2.31
C GLY A 42 -6.18 5.77 -2.43
N ILE A 43 -7.24 5.31 -1.75
CA ILE A 43 -8.54 5.98 -1.70
C ILE A 43 -8.41 7.35 -1.05
N VAL A 44 -7.74 7.42 0.12
CA VAL A 44 -7.50 8.70 0.82
C VAL A 44 -6.71 9.66 -0.06
N TRP A 45 -5.66 9.17 -0.72
CA TRP A 45 -4.85 10.00 -1.61
C TRP A 45 -5.63 10.49 -2.84
N TYR A 46 -6.49 9.64 -3.40
CA TYR A 46 -7.37 10.04 -4.49
C TYR A 46 -8.34 11.14 -4.06
N ILE A 47 -8.95 11.01 -2.88
CA ILE A 47 -9.85 12.03 -2.32
C ILE A 47 -9.10 13.35 -2.11
N LEU A 48 -7.89 13.30 -1.55
CA LEU A 48 -7.06 14.49 -1.40
C LEU A 48 -6.77 15.15 -2.76
N PHE A 49 -6.48 14.38 -3.80
CA PHE A 49 -6.26 14.89 -5.15
C PHE A 49 -7.51 15.49 -5.81
N VAL A 50 -8.70 15.12 -5.35
CA VAL A 50 -9.97 15.71 -5.83
C VAL A 50 -10.27 17.02 -5.11
N ILE A 51 -9.86 17.14 -3.85
CA ILE A 51 -10.14 18.31 -3.00
C ILE A 51 -9.10 19.42 -3.19
N PHE A 52 -7.84 19.06 -3.40
CA PHE A 52 -6.70 19.98 -3.61
C PHE A 52 -6.26 19.99 -5.07
#